data_AF-A0A1W1VE44-F1
#
_entry.id   AF-A0A1W1VE44-F1
#
_cell.length_a   1.000
_cell.length_b   1.000
_cell.length_c   1.000
_cell.angle_alpha   90.00
_cell.angle_beta   90.00
_cell.angle_gamma   90.00
#
_symmetry.space_group_name_H-M   'P 1'
#
loop_
_entity.id
_entity.type
_entity.pdbx_description
1 polymer ?
#
loop_
_entity_poly.entity_id
_entity_poly.type
_entity_poly.pdbx_seq_one_letter_code
_entity_poly.pdbx_strand_id
1 'polypeptide(L)'
;MKRIFCILLWFITLVVIAFSLFNTLSFQYFWAVIIFLSIYFGLNTSQEIKISDEMSHQIITWVNKYKQYSYCERQWFLEKVVNRSVASNKSQEAIKFLNYILKAEPDNDLAKNLMVSIWGMEVLNTYTQNKR
;
A
#
# COMPACT_ATOMS: atom_id res chain seq x y z
N MET A 1 6.10 0.97 -13.89
CA MET A 1 6.88 1.86 -14.79
C MET A 1 6.13 3.13 -15.23
N LYS A 2 4.89 3.04 -15.76
CA LYS A 2 4.14 4.21 -16.25
C LYS A 2 3.96 5.34 -15.23
N ARG A 3 3.77 5.00 -13.95
CA ARG A 3 3.55 5.98 -12.88
C ARG A 3 4.81 6.75 -12.48
N ILE A 4 5.96 6.09 -12.43
CA ILE A 4 7.26 6.75 -12.19
C ILE A 4 7.58 7.71 -13.34
N PHE A 5 7.28 7.30 -14.58
CA PHE A 5 7.42 8.16 -15.76
C PHE A 5 6.48 9.38 -15.69
N CYS A 6 5.21 9.21 -15.29
CA CYS A 6 4.31 10.34 -15.08
C CYS A 6 4.75 11.28 -13.95
N ILE A 7 5.29 10.75 -12.85
CA ILE A 7 5.82 11.55 -11.74
C ILE A 7 7.06 12.34 -12.19
N LEU A 8 7.97 11.71 -12.95
CA LEU A 8 9.13 12.37 -13.56
C LEU A 8 8.70 13.47 -14.54
N LEU A 9 7.74 13.17 -15.42
CA LEU A 9 7.22 14.13 -16.39
C LEU A 9 6.57 15.33 -15.70
N TRP A 10 5.84 15.08 -14.61
CA TRP A 10 5.20 16.10 -13.77
C TRP A 10 6.22 16.96 -13.01
N PHE A 11 7.32 16.35 -12.55
CA PHE A 11 8.43 17.08 -11.92
C PHE A 11 9.16 17.97 -12.94
N ILE A 12 9.41 17.47 -14.15
CA ILE A 12 10.07 18.22 -15.21
C ILE A 12 9.22 19.43 -15.63
N THR A 13 7.89 19.27 -15.81
CA THR A 13 7.01 20.39 -16.12
C THR A 13 6.96 21.41 -14.98
N LEU A 14 6.94 20.98 -13.72
CA LEU A 14 7.03 21.88 -12.57
C LEU A 14 8.35 22.66 -12.53
N VAL A 15 9.48 22.01 -12.81
CA VAL A 15 10.80 22.65 -12.85
C VAL A 15 10.89 23.66 -13.98
N VAL A 16 10.36 23.35 -15.17
CA VAL A 16 10.34 24.28 -16.31
C VAL A 16 9.41 25.48 -16.05
N ILE A 17 8.23 25.24 -15.47
CA ILE A 17 7.30 26.31 -15.09
C ILE A 17 7.90 27.18 -13.99
N ALA A 18 8.57 26.58 -13.00
CA ALA A 18 9.28 27.31 -11.96
C ALA A 18 10.45 28.12 -12.55
N PHE A 19 11.26 27.55 -13.41
CA PHE A 19 12.36 28.27 -14.06
C PHE A 19 11.85 29.44 -14.92
N SER A 20 10.72 29.25 -15.62
CA SER A 20 10.11 30.29 -16.46
C SER A 20 9.41 31.39 -15.67
N LEU A 21 8.81 31.09 -14.51
CA LEU A 21 8.12 32.07 -13.67
C LEU A 21 9.05 32.78 -12.67
N PHE A 22 10.15 32.13 -12.27
CA PHE A 22 11.04 32.61 -11.21
C PHE A 22 12.43 33.05 -11.69
N ASN A 23 12.60 33.32 -13.00
CA ASN A 23 13.87 33.80 -13.57
C ASN A 23 14.36 35.14 -12.97
N THR A 24 13.57 35.77 -12.09
CA THR A 24 13.87 37.03 -11.38
C THR A 24 13.63 36.99 -9.87
N LEU A 25 13.20 35.87 -9.27
CA LEU A 25 12.79 35.81 -7.86
C LEU A 25 13.67 34.85 -7.04
N SER A 26 14.11 35.35 -5.88
CA SER A 26 15.10 34.78 -4.98
C SER A 26 14.84 33.32 -4.58
N PHE A 27 15.93 32.58 -4.36
CA PHE A 27 16.05 31.16 -3.97
C PHE A 27 15.06 30.66 -2.89
N GLN A 28 14.47 31.57 -2.12
CA GLN A 28 13.51 31.32 -1.04
C GLN A 28 12.18 30.76 -1.55
N TYR A 29 11.70 31.17 -2.73
CA TYR A 29 10.42 30.68 -3.27
C TYR A 29 10.52 29.24 -3.79
N PHE A 30 11.68 28.83 -4.29
CA PHE A 30 11.96 27.45 -4.68
C PHE A 30 11.80 26.49 -3.49
N TRP A 31 12.37 26.85 -2.33
CA TRP A 31 12.21 26.07 -1.10
C TRP A 31 10.78 26.07 -0.58
N ALA A 32 10.04 27.18 -0.72
CA ALA A 32 8.63 27.24 -0.34
C ALA A 32 7.78 26.25 -1.17
N VAL A 33 8.03 26.13 -2.47
CA VAL A 33 7.36 25.16 -3.34
C VAL A 33 7.72 23.72 -2.95
N ILE A 34 8.99 23.44 -2.65
CA ILE A 34 9.41 22.11 -2.17
C ILE A 34 8.75 21.75 -0.84
N ILE A 35 8.70 22.68 0.12
CA ILE A 35 8.06 22.46 1.42
C ILE A 35 6.55 22.22 1.23
N PHE A 36 5.88 23.04 0.41
CA PHE A 36 4.46 22.88 0.12
C PHE A 36 4.15 21.53 -0.53
N LEU A 37 4.95 21.11 -1.52
CA LEU A 37 4.79 19.80 -2.16
C LEU A 37 5.05 18.66 -1.17
N SER A 38 6.06 18.79 -0.31
CA SER A 38 6.37 17.78 0.71
C SER A 38 5.23 17.60 1.71
N ILE A 39 4.59 18.70 2.14
CA ILE A 39 3.41 18.67 3.02
C ILE A 39 2.20 18.10 2.27
N TYR A 40 1.95 18.55 1.04
CA TYR A 40 0.80 18.11 0.25
C TYR A 40 0.84 16.61 -0.06
N PHE A 41 1.99 16.09 -0.47
CA PHE A 41 2.17 14.65 -0.70
C PHE A 41 2.22 13.87 0.61
N GLY A 42 2.88 14.38 1.66
CA GLY A 42 2.94 13.72 2.96
C GLY A 42 1.57 13.52 3.61
N LEU A 43 0.64 14.47 3.42
CA LEU A 43 -0.73 14.40 3.96
C LEU A 43 -1.67 13.54 3.10
N ASN A 44 -1.50 13.50 1.78
CA ASN A 44 -2.42 12.77 0.89
C ASN A 44 -2.14 11.27 0.74
N THR A 45 -1.00 10.75 1.19
CA THR A 45 -0.65 9.33 1.01
C THR A 45 -1.04 8.41 2.16
N SER A 46 -1.45 8.93 3.32
CA SER A 46 -1.80 8.10 4.47
C SER A 46 -3.30 8.07 4.70
N GLN A 47 -4.01 7.22 3.96
CA GLN A 47 -5.42 6.96 4.27
C GLN A 47 -5.49 6.12 5.54
N GLU A 48 -6.16 6.65 6.57
CA GLU A 48 -6.35 5.94 7.82
C GLU A 48 -7.18 4.66 7.57
N ILE A 49 -6.65 3.51 8.01
CA ILE A 49 -7.39 2.25 7.98
C ILE A 49 -8.55 2.38 8.98
N LYS A 50 -9.74 2.71 8.49
CA LYS A 50 -10.97 2.72 9.28
C LYS A 50 -11.34 1.28 9.64
N ILE A 51 -11.30 0.99 10.94
CA ILE A 51 -11.75 -0.28 11.50
C ILE A 51 -13.29 -0.26 11.42
N SER A 52 -13.86 -1.27 10.78
CA SER A 52 -15.31 -1.45 10.68
C SER A 52 -15.78 -2.39 11.79
N ASP A 53 -16.97 -2.15 12.33
CA ASP A 53 -17.56 -2.92 13.44
C ASP A 53 -17.79 -4.41 13.10
N GLU A 54 -17.71 -4.79 11.82
CA GLU A 54 -17.83 -6.18 11.35
C GLU A 54 -16.49 -6.95 11.39
N MET A 55 -15.37 -6.31 11.75
CA MET A 55 -14.07 -6.98 11.81
C MET A 55 -14.00 -8.00 12.96
N SER A 56 -13.48 -9.19 12.67
CA SER A 56 -13.13 -10.14 13.72
C SER A 56 -12.00 -9.59 14.61
N HIS A 57 -12.01 -9.96 15.89
CA HIS A 57 -10.97 -9.57 16.85
C HIS A 57 -9.55 -9.88 16.35
N GLN A 58 -9.40 -10.97 15.59
CA GLN A 58 -8.13 -11.38 15.00
C GLN A 58 -7.65 -10.39 13.92
N ILE A 59 -8.54 -9.93 13.03
CA ILE A 59 -8.22 -8.94 12.01
C ILE A 59 -7.86 -7.59 12.66
N ILE A 60 -8.61 -7.17 13.67
CA ILE A 60 -8.30 -5.94 14.45
C ILE A 60 -6.89 -6.02 15.04
N THR A 61 -6.56 -7.16 15.64
CA THR A 61 -5.23 -7.39 16.23
C THR A 61 -4.13 -7.31 15.17
N TRP A 62 -4.35 -7.88 13.99
CA TRP A 62 -3.39 -7.82 12.89
C TRP A 62 -3.23 -6.42 12.32
N VAL A 63 -4.32 -5.68 12.12
CA VAL A 63 -4.28 -4.29 11.65
C VAL A 63 -3.54 -3.40 12.65
N ASN A 64 -3.81 -3.54 13.95
CA ASN A 64 -3.15 -2.75 14.98
C ASN A 64 -1.64 -3.04 15.03
N LYS A 65 -1.24 -4.31 14.95
CA LYS A 65 0.19 -4.68 14.85
C LYS A 65 0.84 -4.14 13.59
N TYR A 66 0.17 -4.27 12.44
CA TYR A 66 0.66 -3.74 11.17
C TYR A 66 0.95 -2.24 11.23
N LYS A 67 0.03 -1.45 11.83
CA LYS A 67 0.20 0.01 11.98
C LYS A 67 1.43 0.38 12.83
N GLN A 68 1.74 -0.42 13.86
CA GLN A 68 2.86 -0.17 14.78
C GLN A 68 4.23 -0.46 14.17
N TYR A 69 4.29 -1.25 13.10
CA TYR A 69 5.54 -1.66 12.47
C TYR A 69 6.07 -0.61 11.49
N SER A 70 7.40 -0.58 11.35
CA SER A 70 8.10 0.13 10.28
C SER A 70 7.81 -0.51 8.91
N TYR A 71 8.17 0.17 7.82
CA TYR A 71 7.89 -0.33 6.46
C TYR A 71 8.44 -1.76 6.22
N CYS A 72 9.70 -2.02 6.57
CA CYS A 72 10.29 -3.36 6.36
C CYS A 72 9.61 -4.43 7.22
N GLU A 73 9.28 -4.10 8.47
CA GLU A 73 8.58 -4.99 9.38
C GLU A 73 7.14 -5.27 8.94
N ARG A 74 6.46 -4.29 8.34
CA ARG A 74 5.14 -4.45 7.71
C ARG A 74 5.18 -5.49 6.60
N GLN A 75 6.18 -5.43 5.71
CA GLN A 75 6.32 -6.41 4.63
C GLN A 75 6.48 -7.83 5.18
N TRP A 76 7.41 -8.02 6.13
CA TRP A 76 7.61 -9.32 6.77
C TRP A 76 6.37 -9.82 7.53
N PHE A 77 5.65 -8.90 8.19
CA PHE A 77 4.44 -9.23 8.91
C PHE A 77 3.32 -9.70 7.97
N LEU A 78 3.16 -9.06 6.80
CA LEU A 78 2.18 -9.48 5.78
C LEU A 78 2.43 -10.93 5.35
N GLU A 79 3.67 -11.27 4.97
CA GLU A 79 4.05 -12.63 4.57
C GLU A 79 3.78 -13.63 5.70
N LYS A 80 4.18 -13.28 6.93
CA LYS A 80 4.00 -14.14 8.09
C LYS A 80 2.53 -14.42 8.40
N VAL A 81 1.67 -13.40 8.35
CA VAL A 81 0.23 -13.56 8.59
C VAL A 81 -0.39 -14.43 7.52
N VAL A 82 -0.07 -14.18 6.25
CA VAL A 82 -0.61 -14.95 5.12
C VAL A 82 -0.18 -16.41 5.18
N ASN A 83 1.12 -16.68 5.31
CA ASN A 83 1.65 -18.05 5.36
C ASN A 83 1.05 -18.85 6.53
N ARG A 84 0.92 -18.24 7.72
CA ARG A 84 0.29 -18.90 8.88
C ARG A 84 -1.19 -19.16 8.67
N SER A 85 -1.90 -18.20 8.07
CA SER A 85 -3.34 -18.31 7.83
C SER A 85 -3.63 -19.40 6.80
N VAL A 86 -2.85 -19.47 5.72
CA VAL A 86 -2.91 -20.53 4.72
C VAL A 86 -2.63 -21.89 5.36
N ALA A 87 -1.56 -22.02 6.14
CA ALA A 87 -1.22 -23.28 6.82
C ALA A 87 -2.30 -23.73 7.84
N SER A 88 -3.09 -22.79 8.35
CA SER A 88 -4.15 -23.05 9.34
C SER A 88 -5.56 -23.13 8.72
N ASN A 89 -5.69 -23.19 7.38
CA ASN A 89 -6.97 -23.13 6.66
C ASN A 89 -7.84 -21.91 6.99
N LYS A 90 -7.21 -20.78 7.36
CA LYS A 90 -7.84 -19.49 7.64
C LYS A 90 -7.62 -18.47 6.50
N SER A 91 -7.49 -18.95 5.27
CA SER A 91 -7.20 -18.15 4.08
C SER A 91 -8.15 -16.97 3.89
N GLN A 92 -9.45 -17.16 4.20
CA GLN A 92 -10.45 -16.10 4.11
C GLN A 92 -10.20 -14.93 5.07
N GLU A 93 -9.71 -15.17 6.28
CA GLU A 93 -9.35 -14.11 7.22
C GLU A 93 -8.14 -13.30 6.72
N ALA A 94 -7.16 -13.99 6.12
CA ALA A 94 -6.02 -13.34 5.48
C ALA A 94 -6.44 -12.48 4.28
N ILE A 95 -7.35 -12.96 3.43
CA ILE A 95 -7.89 -12.17 2.32
C ILE A 95 -8.60 -10.91 2.84
N LYS A 96 -9.43 -11.03 3.88
CA LYS A 96 -10.10 -9.87 4.50
C LYS A 96 -9.08 -8.87 5.04
N PHE A 97 -8.07 -9.35 5.75
CA PHE A 97 -6.97 -8.51 6.24
C PHE A 97 -6.23 -7.79 5.11
N LEU A 98 -5.81 -8.50 4.06
CA LEU A 98 -5.13 -7.90 2.90
C LEU A 98 -5.98 -6.85 2.20
N ASN A 99 -7.29 -7.06 2.08
CA ASN A 99 -8.21 -6.07 1.53
C ASN A 99 -8.24 -4.77 2.34
N TYR A 100 -8.16 -4.85 3.68
CA TYR A 100 -8.06 -3.64 4.51
C TYR A 100 -6.74 -2.90 4.32
N ILE A 101 -5.63 -3.64 4.17
CA ILE A 101 -4.34 -3.04 3.86
C ILE A 101 -4.39 -2.36 2.50
N LEU A 102 -4.92 -3.01 1.46
CA LEU A 102 -5.03 -2.43 0.11
C LEU A 102 -5.99 -1.25 0.03
N LYS A 103 -7.02 -1.18 0.88
CA LYS A 103 -7.87 0.01 0.97
C LYS A 103 -7.13 1.22 1.51
N ALA A 104 -6.16 1.02 2.40
CA ALA A 104 -5.39 2.10 2.99
C ALA A 104 -4.09 2.42 2.24
N GLU A 105 -3.46 1.37 1.71
CA GLU A 105 -2.21 1.39 0.95
C GLU A 105 -2.46 0.69 -0.40
N PRO A 106 -3.18 1.33 -1.35
CA PRO A 106 -3.53 0.72 -2.65
C PRO A 106 -2.30 0.39 -3.52
N ASP A 107 -1.15 0.93 -3.15
CA ASP A 107 0.13 0.75 -3.83
C ASP A 107 0.98 -0.37 -3.22
N ASN A 108 0.46 -1.09 -2.23
CA ASN A 108 1.19 -2.19 -1.60
C ASN A 108 1.23 -3.43 -2.51
N ASP A 109 2.27 -3.51 -3.34
CA ASP A 109 2.45 -4.59 -4.32
C ASP A 109 2.61 -5.96 -3.67
N LEU A 110 3.21 -6.04 -2.48
CA LEU A 110 3.30 -7.29 -1.74
C LEU A 110 1.92 -7.80 -1.32
N ALA A 111 1.07 -6.92 -0.77
CA ALA A 111 -0.29 -7.31 -0.38
C ALA A 111 -1.12 -7.81 -1.58
N LYS A 112 -0.95 -7.21 -2.77
CA LYS A 112 -1.57 -7.71 -4.02
C LYS A 112 -1.05 -9.10 -4.39
N ASN A 113 0.27 -9.28 -4.40
CA ASN A 113 0.90 -10.55 -4.76
C ASN A 113 0.53 -11.69 -3.80
N LEU A 114 0.46 -11.40 -2.50
CA LEU A 114 0.02 -12.35 -1.49
C LEU A 114 -1.46 -12.74 -1.67
N MET A 115 -2.32 -11.78 -2.01
CA MET A 115 -3.73 -12.05 -2.28
C MET A 115 -3.91 -12.94 -3.51
N VAL A 116 -3.16 -12.68 -4.59
CA VAL A 116 -3.12 -13.53 -5.79
C VAL A 116 -2.61 -14.94 -5.46
N SER A 117 -1.58 -15.05 -4.62
CA SER A 117 -1.03 -16.34 -4.19
C SER A 117 -2.06 -17.20 -3.43
N ILE A 118 -2.86 -16.58 -2.55
CA ILE A 118 -3.95 -17.28 -1.84
C ILE A 118 -4.99 -17.79 -2.84
N TRP A 119 -5.43 -16.95 -3.79
CA TRP A 119 -6.40 -17.37 -4.81
C TRP A 119 -5.88 -18.46 -5.73
N GLY A 120 -4.62 -18.37 -6.17
CA GLY A 120 -4.00 -19.41 -6.98
C GLY A 120 -3.98 -20.77 -6.26
N MET A 121 -3.74 -20.76 -4.96
CA MET A 121 -3.78 -21.97 -4.13
C MET A 121 -5.19 -22.54 -3.97
N GLU A 122 -6.20 -21.68 -3.79
CA GLU A 122 -7.60 -22.11 -3.72
C GLU A 122 -8.05 -22.78 -5.03
N VAL A 123 -7.75 -22.19 -6.18
CA VAL A 123 -8.08 -22.76 -7.50
C VAL A 123 -7.43 -24.13 -7.72
N LEU A 124 -6.14 -24.28 -7.37
CA LEU A 124 -5.43 -25.55 -7.47
C LEU A 124 -6.02 -26.63 -6.55
N ASN A 125 -6.40 -26.26 -5.33
CA ASN A 125 -7.06 -27.18 -4.41
C ASN A 125 -8.42 -27.64 -4.94
N THR A 126 -9.25 -26.74 -5.48
CA THR A 126 -10.54 -27.11 -6.09
C THR A 126 -10.37 -28.04 -7.28
N TYR A 127 -9.39 -27.80 -8.15
CA TYR A 127 -9.09 -28.68 -9.28
C TYR A 127 -8.65 -30.09 -8.82
N THR A 128 -7.83 -30.16 -7.78
CA THR A 128 -7.33 -31.43 -7.24
C THR A 128 -8.43 -32.23 -6.54
N GLN A 129 -9.37 -31.55 -5.87
CA GLN A 129 -10.52 -32.19 -5.24
C GLN A 129 -11.55 -32.71 -6.25
N ASN A 130 -11.82 -31.97 -7.34
CA ASN A 130 -12.74 -32.42 -8.39
C ASN A 130 -12.22 -33.57 -9.27
N LYS A 131 -10.93 -33.89 -9.17
CA LYS A 131 -10.28 -34.96 -9.94
C LYS A 131 -10.20 -36.29 -9.20
N ARG A 132 -10.63 -36.33 -7.93
CA ARG A 132 -10.79 -37.55 -7.11
C ARG A 132 -12.25 -37.96 -7.10
#